data_AF-A0A1H9W534-F1
#
_entry.id   AF-A0A1H9W534-F1
#
_cell.length_a   1.000
_cell.length_b   1.000
_cell.length_c   1.000
_cell.angle_alpha   90.00
_cell.angle_beta   90.00
_cell.angle_gamma   90.00
#
_symmetry.space_group_name_H-M   'P 1'
#
loop_
_entity.id
_entity.type
_entity.pdbx_description
1 polymer ?
#
loop_
_entity_poly.entity_id
_entity_poly.type
_entity_poly.pdbx_seq_one_letter_code
_entity_poly.pdbx_strand_id
1 'polypeptide(L)'
;MKGSAYRRCSCRDPKAGKEFGISCPKRSSRNHCTYSVRQELSPREDGSRRSFPRDGYCSLKAAQADLDHVRALLGLADSDDPEGTELIAEMLAEVSRERSPLPKAEETRRRLSSAQDLIGSLTVAERLDRWLAGKRYASPASTATRPTSVSA
;
A
#
# COMPACT_ATOMS: atom_id res chain seq x y z
N MET A 1 -3.61 -0.81 -9.61
CA MET A 1 -4.42 -0.42 -8.44
C MET A 1 -5.13 0.90 -8.70
N LYS A 2 -6.35 1.10 -8.18
CA LYS A 2 -7.12 2.33 -8.39
C LYS A 2 -7.04 3.23 -7.16
N GLY A 3 -6.89 4.53 -7.38
CA GLY A 3 -7.00 5.52 -6.31
C GLY A 3 -7.43 6.87 -6.87
N SER A 4 -8.22 7.60 -6.09
CA SER A 4 -8.81 8.87 -6.50
C SER A 4 -8.83 9.89 -5.36
N ALA A 5 -8.65 11.15 -5.73
CA ALA A 5 -8.91 12.30 -4.89
C ALA A 5 -10.35 12.77 -5.14
N TYR A 6 -11.12 13.03 -4.08
CA TYR A 6 -12.50 13.45 -4.17
C TYR A 6 -12.85 14.51 -3.11
N ARG A 7 -13.92 15.27 -3.36
CA ARG A 7 -14.44 16.28 -2.42
C ARG A 7 -15.40 15.63 -1.44
N ARG A 8 -15.18 15.88 -0.16
CA ARG A 8 -16.03 15.46 0.95
C ARG A 8 -16.68 16.68 1.60
N CYS A 9 -17.97 16.58 1.83
CA CYS A 9 -18.77 17.58 2.54
C CYS A 9 -19.24 16.98 3.86
N SER A 10 -19.15 17.74 4.95
CA SER A 10 -19.59 17.35 6.29
C SER A 10 -20.94 17.96 6.71
N CYS A 11 -21.65 18.67 5.82
CA CYS A 11 -22.99 19.15 6.12
C CYS A 11 -23.94 17.99 6.38
N ARG A 12 -24.68 18.09 7.49
CA ARG A 12 -25.77 17.19 7.84
C ARG A 12 -27.12 17.84 7.58
N ASP A 13 -28.06 17.04 7.12
CA ASP A 13 -29.45 17.44 7.01
C ASP A 13 -30.04 17.56 8.43
N PRO A 14 -30.51 18.76 8.83
CA PRO A 14 -31.10 18.95 10.15
C PRO A 14 -32.41 18.18 10.36
N LYS A 15 -33.09 17.74 9.29
CA LYS A 15 -34.34 16.97 9.37
C LYS A 15 -34.09 15.46 9.32
N ALA A 16 -33.16 15.01 8.47
CA ALA A 16 -32.89 13.59 8.27
C ALA A 16 -31.73 13.04 9.12
N GLY A 17 -30.89 13.91 9.72
CA GLY A 17 -29.73 13.54 10.52
C GLY A 17 -28.57 12.92 9.72
N LYS A 18 -28.67 12.86 8.38
CA LYS A 18 -27.69 12.24 7.48
C LYS A 18 -26.82 13.30 6.80
N GLU A 19 -25.59 12.92 6.43
CA GLU A 19 -24.72 13.80 5.64
C GLU A 19 -25.23 13.95 4.20
N PHE A 20 -25.23 15.17 3.67
CA PHE A 20 -25.67 15.44 2.30
C PHE A 20 -24.74 14.84 1.22
N GLY A 21 -23.45 14.68 1.54
CA GLY A 21 -22.46 14.11 0.63
C GLY A 21 -22.36 14.82 -0.73
N ILE A 22 -22.82 14.16 -1.79
CA ILE A 22 -22.80 14.70 -3.17
C ILE A 22 -23.92 15.72 -3.40
N SER A 23 -25.06 15.56 -2.72
CA SER A 23 -26.24 16.42 -2.87
C SER A 23 -26.17 17.71 -2.06
N CYS A 24 -25.02 18.04 -1.46
CA CYS A 24 -24.90 19.24 -0.66
C CYS A 24 -25.05 20.50 -1.54
N PRO A 25 -25.99 21.41 -1.21
CA PRO A 25 -26.17 22.65 -1.98
C PRO A 25 -24.93 23.56 -1.94
N LYS A 26 -24.13 23.47 -0.87
CA LYS A 26 -22.88 24.23 -0.72
C LYS A 26 -21.66 23.54 -1.34
N ARG A 27 -21.83 22.39 -2.01
CA ARG A 27 -20.71 21.62 -2.60
C ARG A 27 -19.94 22.40 -3.66
N SER A 28 -20.59 23.26 -4.44
CA SER A 28 -19.93 24.09 -5.45
C SER A 28 -19.05 25.19 -4.86
N SER A 29 -19.28 25.58 -3.61
CA SER A 29 -18.51 26.65 -2.96
C SER A 29 -17.06 26.22 -2.67
N ARG A 30 -16.12 27.18 -2.78
CA ARG A 30 -14.67 26.91 -2.70
C ARG A 30 -14.21 26.43 -1.32
N ASN A 31 -14.72 27.02 -0.24
CA ASN A 31 -14.19 26.82 1.13
C ASN A 31 -15.02 25.86 1.99
N HIS A 32 -15.99 25.16 1.40
CA HIS A 32 -16.92 24.32 2.18
C HIS A 32 -16.51 22.84 2.24
N CYS A 33 -16.01 22.30 1.14
CA CYS A 33 -15.62 20.89 1.08
C CYS A 33 -14.12 20.73 1.33
N THR A 34 -13.77 19.71 2.10
CA THR A 34 -12.40 19.23 2.21
C THR A 34 -12.13 18.21 1.11
N TYR A 35 -10.87 18.04 0.75
CA TYR A 35 -10.46 16.97 -0.14
C TYR A 35 -10.03 15.75 0.67
N SER A 36 -10.28 14.57 0.11
CA SER A 36 -9.87 13.28 0.65
C SER A 36 -9.32 12.43 -0.49
N VAL A 37 -8.38 11.55 -0.17
CA VAL A 37 -7.83 10.57 -1.09
C VAL A 37 -8.13 9.18 -0.57
N ARG A 38 -8.36 8.27 -1.51
CA ARG A 38 -8.41 6.84 -1.24
C ARG A 38 -7.60 6.13 -2.31
N GLN A 39 -6.61 5.36 -1.90
CA GLN A 39 -5.82 4.50 -2.78
C GLN A 39 -6.02 3.04 -2.37
N GLU A 40 -6.36 2.17 -3.31
CA GLU A 40 -6.36 0.73 -3.07
C GLU A 40 -4.92 0.23 -2.95
N LEU A 41 -4.68 -0.60 -1.95
CA LEU A 41 -3.41 -1.28 -1.71
C LEU A 41 -3.55 -2.75 -2.09
N SER A 42 -2.42 -3.48 -2.14
CA SER A 42 -2.46 -4.94 -2.26
C SER A 42 -3.33 -5.56 -1.15
N PRO A 43 -4.12 -6.60 -1.47
CA PRO A 43 -4.84 -7.38 -0.46
C PRO A 43 -3.87 -7.93 0.57
N ARG A 44 -4.32 -8.13 1.81
CA ARG A 44 -3.48 -8.86 2.77
C ARG A 44 -3.37 -10.33 2.38
N GLU A 45 -2.51 -11.08 3.05
CA GLU A 45 -2.38 -12.54 2.86
C GLU A 45 -3.70 -13.30 3.07
N ASP A 46 -4.60 -12.77 3.90
CA ASP A 46 -5.95 -13.30 4.14
C ASP A 46 -6.96 -13.00 3.01
N GLY A 47 -6.54 -12.29 1.96
CA GLY A 47 -7.38 -11.87 0.83
C GLY A 47 -8.29 -10.68 1.12
N SER A 48 -8.25 -10.11 2.32
CA SER A 48 -9.05 -8.93 2.66
C SER A 48 -8.57 -7.68 1.91
N ARG A 49 -9.53 -6.88 1.43
CA ARG A 49 -9.23 -5.62 0.72
C ARG A 49 -8.63 -4.61 1.70
N ARG A 50 -7.48 -4.04 1.31
CA ARG A 50 -6.80 -2.97 2.04
C ARG A 50 -6.87 -1.67 1.23
N SER A 51 -7.05 -0.54 1.91
CA SER A 51 -7.01 0.78 1.27
C SER A 51 -6.34 1.80 2.18
N PHE A 52 -5.71 2.80 1.56
CA PHE A 52 -5.13 3.97 2.20
C PHE A 52 -6.12 5.14 2.11
N PRO A 53 -6.95 5.38 3.15
CA PRO A 53 -7.69 6.63 3.28
C PRO A 53 -6.82 7.74 3.86
N ARG A 54 -6.97 8.95 3.32
CA ARG A 54 -6.44 10.17 3.95
C ARG A 54 -7.37 11.34 3.67
N ASP A 55 -7.65 12.14 4.68
CA ASP A 55 -8.55 13.31 4.62
C ASP A 55 -7.90 14.54 5.26
N GLY A 56 -8.53 15.70 5.07
CA GLY A 56 -8.09 16.96 5.66
C GLY A 56 -7.35 17.90 4.71
N TYR A 57 -7.39 17.64 3.40
CA TYR A 57 -6.72 18.49 2.42
C TYR A 57 -7.54 19.75 2.12
N CYS A 58 -6.88 20.91 2.13
CA CYS A 58 -7.50 22.20 1.80
C CYS A 58 -7.65 22.43 0.29
N SER A 59 -6.92 21.70 -0.57
CA SER A 59 -6.97 21.85 -2.01
C SER A 59 -6.87 20.52 -2.75
N LEU A 60 -7.42 20.49 -3.98
CA LEU A 60 -7.29 19.32 -4.87
C LEU A 60 -5.82 19.02 -5.19
N LYS A 61 -5.01 20.06 -5.38
CA LYS A 61 -3.59 19.93 -5.71
C LYS A 61 -2.82 19.23 -4.59
N ALA A 62 -3.07 19.60 -3.33
CA ALA A 62 -2.45 18.95 -2.18
C ALA A 62 -2.86 17.48 -2.06
N ALA A 63 -4.15 17.18 -2.23
CA ALA A 63 -4.65 15.81 -2.24
C ALA A 63 -4.01 14.98 -3.37
N GLN A 64 -3.93 15.55 -4.58
CA GLN A 64 -3.35 14.86 -5.73
C GLN A 64 -1.85 14.61 -5.55
N ALA A 65 -1.10 15.57 -4.99
CA ALA A 65 0.32 15.41 -4.71
C ALA A 65 0.60 14.26 -3.73
N ASP A 66 -0.17 14.15 -2.66
CA ASP A 66 -0.06 13.01 -1.72
C ASP A 66 -0.46 11.69 -2.38
N LEU A 67 -1.50 11.68 -3.22
CA LEU A 67 -1.90 10.49 -3.97
C LEU A 67 -0.79 10.02 -4.92
N ASP A 68 -0.13 10.95 -5.61
CA ASP A 68 0.99 10.64 -6.50
C ASP A 68 2.23 10.18 -5.72
N HIS A 69 2.46 10.72 -4.51
CA HIS A 69 3.50 10.22 -3.61
C HIS A 69 3.21 8.78 -3.14
N VAL A 70 1.97 8.47 -2.73
CA VAL A 70 1.58 7.10 -2.37
C VAL A 70 1.75 6.14 -3.55
N ARG A 71 1.40 6.57 -4.77
CA ARG A 71 1.63 5.77 -5.99
C ARG A 71 3.12 5.56 -6.26
N ALA A 72 3.95 6.57 -6.06
CA ALA A 72 5.39 6.46 -6.19
C ALA A 72 5.98 5.46 -5.18
N LEU A 73 5.48 5.46 -3.93
CA LEU A 73 5.86 4.49 -2.90
C LEU A 73 5.45 3.07 -3.31
N LEU A 74 4.22 2.86 -3.78
CA LEU A 74 3.76 1.56 -4.27
C LEU A 74 4.58 1.05 -5.47
N GLY A 75 5.08 1.96 -6.31
CA GLY A 75 5.96 1.64 -7.44
C GLY A 75 7.42 1.41 -7.08
N LEU A 76 7.79 1.39 -5.78
CA LEU A 76 9.15 1.05 -5.35
C LEU A 76 9.41 -0.45 -5.32
N ALA A 77 8.37 -1.27 -5.11
CA ALA A 77 8.49 -2.72 -5.23
C ALA A 77 8.42 -3.11 -6.71
N ASP A 78 9.32 -4.01 -7.10
CA ASP A 78 9.26 -4.63 -8.43
C ASP A 78 8.00 -5.50 -8.55
N SER A 79 7.49 -5.66 -9.77
CA SER A 79 6.24 -6.42 -9.98
C SER A 79 6.39 -7.91 -9.66
N ASP A 80 7.63 -8.41 -9.65
CA ASP A 80 7.98 -9.79 -9.30
C ASP A 80 8.39 -9.96 -7.83
N ASP A 81 8.27 -8.90 -7.01
CA ASP A 81 8.56 -8.92 -5.57
C ASP A 81 7.26 -8.79 -4.75
N PRO A 82 6.55 -9.92 -4.51
CA PRO A 82 5.33 -9.90 -3.69
C PRO A 82 5.61 -9.53 -2.24
N GLU A 83 6.81 -9.81 -1.73
CA GLU A 83 7.20 -9.53 -0.34
C GLU A 83 7.42 -8.03 -0.12
N GLY A 84 8.16 -7.37 -1.03
CA GLY A 84 8.33 -5.92 -1.03
C GLY A 84 7.01 -5.18 -1.23
N THR A 85 6.12 -5.71 -2.08
CA THR A 85 4.78 -5.15 -2.28
C THR A 85 3.95 -5.19 -0.99
N GLU A 86 3.97 -6.31 -0.25
CA GLU A 86 3.24 -6.43 1.02
C GLU A 86 3.85 -5.55 2.12
N LEU A 87 5.18 -5.44 2.18
CA LEU A 87 5.88 -4.55 3.11
C LEU A 87 5.46 -3.09 2.92
N ILE A 88 5.43 -2.60 1.67
CA ILE A 88 5.01 -1.23 1.37
C ILE A 88 3.52 -1.05 1.68
N ALA A 89 2.68 -2.04 1.36
CA ALA A 89 1.24 -1.97 1.63
C ALA A 89 0.93 -1.93 3.14
N GLU A 90 1.63 -2.70 3.95
CA GLU A 90 1.47 -2.66 5.42
C GLU A 90 2.07 -1.37 6.02
N MET A 91 3.22 -0.90 5.54
CA MET A 91 3.77 0.41 5.93
C MET A 91 2.78 1.55 5.64
N LEU A 92 2.16 1.57 4.45
CA LEU A 92 1.14 2.56 4.11
C LEU A 92 -0.12 2.43 4.98
N ALA A 93 -0.50 1.20 5.36
CA ALA A 93 -1.62 0.98 6.29
C ALA A 93 -1.33 1.56 7.69
N GLU A 94 -0.12 1.35 8.21
CA GLU A 94 0.38 1.94 9.47
C GLU A 94 0.29 3.47 9.41
N VAL A 95 0.86 4.08 8.38
CA VAL A 95 0.88 5.54 8.18
C VAL A 95 -0.55 6.11 8.07
N SER A 96 -1.47 5.38 7.44
CA SER A 96 -2.88 5.76 7.38
C SER A 96 -3.56 5.71 8.75
N ARG A 97 -3.34 4.63 9.49
CA ARG A 97 -3.92 4.39 10.83
C ARG A 97 -3.44 5.42 11.86
N GLU A 98 -2.15 5.70 11.89
CA GLU A 98 -1.55 6.68 12.83
C GLU A 98 -1.75 8.13 12.39
N ARG A 99 -2.15 8.34 11.13
CA ARG A 99 -2.15 9.66 10.47
C ARG A 99 -0.76 10.31 10.44
N SER A 100 0.30 9.51 10.48
CA SER A 100 1.70 9.93 10.36
C SER A 100 1.99 10.57 8.99
N PRO A 101 3.06 11.37 8.86
CA PRO A 101 3.50 11.92 7.57
C PRO A 101 3.95 10.79 6.62
N LEU A 102 3.74 10.99 5.31
CA LEU A 102 4.21 10.03 4.31
C LEU A 102 5.75 9.96 4.30
N PRO A 103 6.35 8.76 4.32
CA PRO A 103 7.79 8.59 4.24
C PRO A 103 8.30 9.04 2.87
N LYS A 104 9.56 9.48 2.81
CA LYS A 104 10.18 9.91 1.54
C LYS A 104 10.48 8.71 0.66
N ALA A 105 10.02 8.73 -0.60
CA ALA A 105 10.21 7.64 -1.54
C ALA A 105 11.66 7.13 -1.67
N GLU A 106 12.64 8.03 -1.73
CA GLU A 106 14.04 7.65 -1.86
C GLU A 106 14.60 6.97 -0.59
N GLU A 107 14.14 7.39 0.59
CA GLU A 107 14.53 6.75 1.86
C GLU A 107 13.88 5.37 1.99
N THR A 108 12.59 5.26 1.65
CA THR A 108 11.87 3.97 1.60
C THR A 108 12.53 3.02 0.62
N ARG A 109 12.93 3.49 -0.57
CA ARG A 109 13.67 2.69 -1.56
C ARG A 109 14.97 2.15 -0.98
N ARG A 110 15.79 3.01 -0.37
CA ARG A 110 17.06 2.60 0.24
C ARG A 110 16.88 1.55 1.33
N ARG A 111 15.85 1.71 2.18
CA ARG A 111 15.52 0.74 3.22
C ARG A 111 15.08 -0.59 2.61
N LEU A 112 14.19 -0.58 1.61
CA LEU A 112 13.76 -1.77 0.89
C LEU A 112 14.93 -2.51 0.23
N SER A 113 15.78 -1.80 -0.52
CA SER A 113 16.97 -2.39 -1.18
C SER A 113 18.02 -2.92 -0.20
N SER A 114 18.08 -2.37 1.01
CA SER A 114 18.99 -2.84 2.07
C SER A 114 18.37 -3.92 2.95
N ALA A 115 17.16 -4.39 2.59
CA ALA A 115 16.30 -5.23 3.42
C ALA A 115 16.16 -4.70 4.86
N GLN A 116 16.17 -3.38 5.06
CA GLN A 116 15.86 -2.79 6.35
C GLN A 116 14.35 -2.66 6.50
N ASP A 117 13.84 -2.92 7.69
CA ASP A 117 12.40 -2.91 7.93
C ASP A 117 11.80 -1.53 7.72
N LEU A 118 10.69 -1.53 6.99
CA LEU A 118 9.83 -0.38 6.79
C LEU A 118 8.84 -0.21 7.96
N ILE A 119 8.70 -1.23 8.81
CA ILE A 119 7.71 -1.34 9.88
C ILE A 119 8.44 -1.75 11.17
N GLY A 120 8.60 -0.80 12.11
CA GLY A 120 9.30 -1.05 13.37
C GLY A 120 10.77 -1.50 13.18
N SER A 121 11.51 -1.64 14.28
CA SER A 121 12.83 -2.27 14.26
C SER A 121 12.67 -3.76 14.53
N LEU A 122 12.52 -4.58 13.48
CA LEU A 122 12.70 -6.03 13.66
C LEU A 122 14.17 -6.33 13.90
N THR A 123 14.44 -7.40 14.63
CA THR A 123 15.80 -7.90 14.79
C THR A 123 16.26 -8.60 13.51
N VAL A 124 17.58 -8.70 13.32
CA VAL A 124 18.17 -9.37 12.15
C VAL A 124 17.70 -10.83 12.00
N ALA A 125 17.38 -11.50 13.12
CA ALA A 125 16.88 -12.88 13.13
C ALA A 125 15.46 -12.96 12.57
N GLU A 126 14.54 -12.12 13.07
CA GLU A 126 13.14 -12.08 12.58
C GLU A 126 13.08 -11.67 11.11
N ARG A 127 14.01 -10.81 10.67
CA ARG A 127 14.20 -10.47 9.27
C ARG A 127 14.63 -11.67 8.43
N LEU A 128 15.59 -12.47 8.92
CA LEU A 128 16.08 -13.65 8.20
C LEU A 128 14.99 -14.71 8.08
N ASP A 129 14.21 -14.93 9.13
CA ASP A 129 13.08 -15.87 9.14
C ASP A 129 12.01 -15.47 8.11
N ARG A 130 11.71 -14.17 8.00
CA ARG A 130 10.76 -13.65 7.00
C ARG A 130 11.26 -13.85 5.56
N TRP A 131 12.52 -13.54 5.30
CA TRP A 131 13.15 -13.79 3.99
C TRP A 131 13.21 -15.28 3.63
N LEU A 132 13.49 -16.14 4.61
CA LEU A 132 13.48 -17.60 4.42
C LEU A 132 12.05 -18.14 4.18
N ALA A 133 11.03 -17.56 4.82
CA ALA A 133 9.63 -17.92 4.60
C ALA A 133 9.12 -17.51 3.21
N GLY A 134 9.60 -16.38 2.67
CA GLY A 134 9.30 -15.93 1.29
C GLY A 134 9.99 -16.76 0.21
N LYS A 135 11.11 -17.41 0.51
CA LYS A 135 11.79 -18.33 -0.41
C LYS A 135 11.07 -19.67 -0.49
N ARG A 136 10.29 -19.87 -1.55
CA ARG A 136 10.01 -21.23 -2.00
C ARG A 136 11.33 -21.88 -2.40
N TYR A 137 11.80 -22.84 -1.60
CA TYR A 137 12.85 -23.75 -2.05
C TYR A 137 12.36 -24.41 -3.34
N ALA A 138 12.96 -24.07 -4.47
CA ALA A 138 12.84 -24.91 -5.65
C ALA A 138 13.44 -26.26 -5.24
N SER A 139 12.59 -27.27 -5.04
CA SER A 139 13.06 -28.63 -4.79
C SER A 139 14.09 -28.99 -5.86
N PRO A 140 15.29 -29.47 -5.51
CA PRO A 140 16.24 -29.87 -6.52
C PRO A 140 15.59 -30.97 -7.36
N ALA A 141 15.51 -30.72 -8.67
CA ALA A 141 15.04 -31.71 -9.62
C ALA A 141 15.94 -32.93 -9.49
N SER A 142 15.36 -34.03 -8.98
CA SER A 142 16.01 -35.33 -8.93
C SER A 142 16.34 -35.74 -10.37
N THR A 143 17.60 -35.57 -10.75
CA THR A 143 18.09 -36.00 -12.07
C THR A 143 18.24 -37.51 -11.99
N ALA A 144 17.20 -38.22 -12.43
CA ALA A 144 17.25 -39.66 -12.58
C ALA A 144 18.27 -40.02 -13.67
N THR A 145 19.42 -40.57 -13.25
CA THR A 145 20.41 -41.18 -14.11
C THR A 145 19.76 -42.32 -14.92
N ARG A 146 19.72 -42.17 -16.24
CA ARG A 146 19.29 -43.19 -17.20
C ARG A 146 20.34 -44.31 -17.23
N PRO A 147 20.02 -45.59 -16.96
CA PRO A 147 20.96 -46.66 -17.26
C PRO A 147 20.96 -46.92 -18.78
N THR A 148 22.11 -46.70 -19.41
CA THR A 148 22.42 -47.25 -20.73
C THR A 148 22.61 -48.75 -20.60
N SER A 149 21.62 -49.54 -21.01
CA SER A 149 21.80 -50.97 -21.26
C SER A 149 22.63 -51.14 -22.53
N VAL A 150 23.84 -51.68 -22.39
CA VAL A 150 24.63 -52.25 -23.48
C VAL A 150 24.31 -53.75 -23.56
N SER A 151 24.03 -54.23 -24.77
CA SER A 151 23.67 -55.62 -25.06
C SER A 151 24.87 -56.57 -24.98
N ALA A 152 24.57 -57.85 -24.72
CA ALA A 152 25.29 -59.01 -25.26
C ALA A 152 24.26 -60.09 -25.64
#